data_AF-A0A969GXV6-F1
#
_entry.id   AF-A0A969GXV6-F1
#
_cell.length_a   1.000
_cell.length_b   1.000
_cell.length_c   1.000
_cell.angle_alpha   90.00
_cell.angle_beta   90.00
_cell.angle_gamma   90.00
#
_symmetry.space_group_name_H-M   'P 1'
#
loop_
_entity.id
_entity.type
_entity.pdbx_description
1 polymer ?
#
loop_
_entity_poly.entity_id
_entity_poly.type
_entity_poly.pdbx_seq_one_letter_code
_entity_poly.pdbx_strand_id
1 'polypeptide(L)'
;MDWSRLQKALTVEAERGFNDVVGSQHCFSEFLNLSLSQPATELPTEVQEKFQQIAQRFTNYSDLTFAQRQHLVAETRRLLHQTKRSLEAEEERSLKIQK
;
A
#
# COMPACT_ATOMS: atom_id res chain seq x y z
N MET A 1 3.99 10.42 0.39
CA MET A 1 3.50 9.13 0.92
C MET A 1 4.63 8.47 1.71
N ASP A 2 4.35 7.90 2.89
CA ASP A 2 5.38 7.23 3.71
C ASP A 2 5.38 5.71 3.45
N TRP A 3 6.25 5.27 2.54
CA TRP A 3 6.43 3.88 2.15
C TRP A 3 6.80 2.97 3.33
N SER A 4 7.63 3.47 4.25
CA SER A 4 8.13 2.69 5.38
C SER A 4 7.02 2.38 6.37
N ARG A 5 6.16 3.37 6.63
CA ARG A 5 5.00 3.23 7.51
C ARG A 5 3.96 2.28 6.92
N LEU A 6 3.72 2.34 5.62
CA LEU A 6 2.81 1.41 4.93
C LEU A 6 3.29 -0.03 5.01
N GLN A 7 4.57 -0.28 4.72
CA GLN A 7 5.15 -1.62 4.82
C GLN A 7 5.10 -2.15 6.25
N LYS A 8 5.40 -1.31 7.25
CA LYS A 8 5.32 -1.69 8.66
C LYS A 8 3.90 -2.06 9.07
N ALA A 9 2.90 -1.28 8.67
CA ALA A 9 1.51 -1.57 8.98
C ALA A 9 1.07 -2.92 8.40
N LEU A 10 1.42 -3.20 7.13
CA LEU A 10 1.13 -4.48 6.47
C LEU A 10 1.79 -5.68 7.16
N THR A 11 3.03 -5.50 7.65
CA THR A 11 3.73 -6.54 8.42
C THR A 11 3.03 -6.81 9.75
N VAL A 12 2.75 -5.76 10.53
CA VAL A 12 2.09 -5.89 11.84
C VAL A 12 0.72 -6.55 11.71
N GLU A 13 -0.07 -6.17 10.69
CA GLU A 13 -1.37 -6.78 10.44
C GLU A 13 -1.26 -8.29 10.16
N ALA A 14 -0.29 -8.69 9.32
CA ALA A 14 -0.07 -10.10 9.01
C ALA A 14 0.42 -10.90 10.22
N GLU A 15 1.30 -10.33 11.04
CA GLU A 15 1.80 -10.94 12.28
C GLU A 15 0.69 -11.10 13.32
N ARG A 16 -0.27 -10.16 13.36
CA ARG A 16 -1.41 -10.21 14.27
C ARG A 16 -2.61 -10.97 13.73
N GLY A 17 -2.48 -11.63 12.57
CA GLY A 17 -3.50 -12.53 12.05
C GLY A 17 -4.66 -11.84 11.34
N PHE A 18 -4.45 -10.68 10.70
CA PHE A 18 -5.43 -10.03 9.83
C PHE A 18 -6.72 -9.58 10.56
N ASN A 19 -6.54 -9.09 11.79
CA ASN A 19 -7.62 -8.76 12.73
C ASN A 19 -8.02 -7.27 12.71
N ASP A 20 -7.58 -6.50 11.71
CA ASP A 20 -7.76 -5.06 11.61
C ASP A 20 -7.19 -4.31 12.83
N VAL A 21 -5.87 -4.39 12.99
CA VAL A 21 -5.20 -3.92 14.20
C VAL A 21 -5.46 -2.44 14.46
N VAL A 22 -5.98 -2.14 15.66
CA VAL A 22 -6.23 -0.76 16.10
C VAL A 22 -4.90 -0.08 16.47
N GLY A 23 -4.57 1.00 15.76
CA GLY A 23 -3.43 1.86 16.04
C GLY A 23 -3.77 2.97 17.05
N SER A 24 -2.88 3.96 17.17
CA SER A 24 -3.10 5.09 18.09
C SER A 24 -4.15 6.09 17.63
N GLN A 25 -4.41 6.17 16.31
CA GLN A 25 -5.33 7.14 15.72
C GLN A 25 -6.42 6.50 14.87
N HIS A 26 -6.11 5.40 14.17
CA HIS A 26 -7.01 4.72 13.24
C HIS A 26 -6.76 3.20 13.29
N CYS A 27 -7.76 2.42 12.87
CA CYS A 27 -7.57 0.99 12.59
C CYS A 27 -6.67 0.80 11.35
N PHE A 28 -6.13 -0.40 11.19
CA PHE A 28 -5.26 -0.75 10.07
C PHE A 28 -5.93 -0.47 8.72
N SER A 29 -7.17 -0.91 8.54
CA SER A 29 -7.96 -0.75 7.32
C SER A 29 -8.18 0.72 6.94
N GLU A 30 -8.56 1.54 7.93
CA GLU A 30 -8.77 2.98 7.77
C GLU A 30 -7.46 3.70 7.43
N PHE A 31 -6.37 3.36 8.12
CA PHE A 31 -5.04 3.90 7.80
C PHE A 31 -4.62 3.57 6.37
N LEU A 32 -4.84 2.33 5.91
CA LEU A 32 -4.51 1.91 4.55
C LEU A 32 -5.40 2.61 3.51
N ASN A 33 -6.70 2.73 3.75
CA ASN A 33 -7.59 3.48 2.88
C ASN A 33 -7.11 4.93 2.74
N LEU A 34 -6.93 5.66 3.85
CA LEU A 34 -6.52 7.07 3.82
C LEU A 34 -5.20 7.25 3.09
N SER A 35 -4.23 6.37 3.36
CA SER A 35 -2.90 6.48 2.77
C SER A 35 -2.89 6.16 1.27
N LEU A 36 -3.66 5.15 0.82
CA LEU A 36 -3.69 4.73 -0.58
C LEU A 36 -4.66 5.55 -1.44
N SER A 37 -5.65 6.22 -0.83
CA SER A 37 -6.58 7.12 -1.52
C SER A 37 -5.92 8.41 -2.01
N GLN A 38 -4.76 8.76 -1.46
CA GLN A 38 -3.97 9.94 -1.84
C GLN A 38 -2.56 9.51 -2.28
N PRO A 39 -2.43 8.83 -3.43
CA PRO A 39 -1.13 8.44 -3.97
C PRO A 39 -0.27 9.68 -4.29
N ALA A 40 1.05 9.52 -4.26
CA ALA A 40 1.95 10.61 -4.62
C ALA A 40 1.75 11.01 -6.09
N THR A 41 1.74 12.30 -6.38
CA THR A 41 1.45 12.84 -7.72
C THR A 41 2.52 12.52 -8.76
N GLU A 42 3.72 12.14 -8.31
CA GLU A 42 4.84 11.67 -9.14
C GLU A 42 4.60 10.27 -9.73
N LEU A 43 3.61 9.52 -9.23
CA LEU A 43 3.30 8.18 -9.72
C LEU A 43 2.59 8.23 -11.08
N PRO A 44 2.83 7.28 -11.99
CA PRO A 44 2.05 7.14 -13.21
C PRO A 44 0.55 6.98 -12.91
N THR A 45 -0.32 7.52 -13.77
CA THR A 45 -1.78 7.48 -13.59
C THR A 45 -2.31 6.06 -13.35
N GLU A 46 -1.84 5.08 -14.11
CA GLU A 46 -2.23 3.66 -13.94
C GLU A 46 -1.91 3.13 -12.53
N VAL A 47 -0.79 3.56 -11.95
CA VAL A 47 -0.41 3.18 -10.59
C VAL A 47 -1.32 3.89 -9.59
N GLN A 48 -1.59 5.18 -9.77
CA GLN A 48 -2.51 5.92 -8.91
C GLN A 48 -3.91 5.28 -8.87
N GLU A 49 -4.44 4.87 -10.03
CA GLU A 49 -5.72 4.17 -10.14
C GLU A 49 -5.71 2.84 -9.38
N LYS A 50 -4.64 2.04 -9.50
CA LYS A 50 -4.49 0.78 -8.75
C LYS A 50 -4.47 1.03 -7.24
N PHE A 51 -3.79 2.08 -6.78
CA PHE A 51 -3.78 2.46 -5.36
C PHE A 51 -5.20 2.83 -4.88
N GLN A 52 -5.94 3.62 -5.65
CA GLN A 52 -7.32 3.98 -5.32
C GLN A 52 -8.26 2.77 -5.31
N GLN A 53 -8.13 1.83 -6.25
CA GLN A 53 -8.91 0.59 -6.27
C GLN A 53 -8.65 -0.26 -5.02
N ILE A 54 -7.38 -0.41 -4.63
CA ILE A 54 -7.03 -1.11 -3.39
C ILE A 54 -7.56 -0.35 -2.16
N ALA A 55 -7.44 0.98 -2.13
CA ALA A 55 -7.93 1.80 -1.03
C ALA A 55 -9.42 1.59 -0.77
N GLN A 56 -10.23 1.55 -1.82
CA GLN A 56 -11.67 1.28 -1.73
C GLN A 56 -11.95 -0.11 -1.14
N ARG A 57 -11.12 -1.13 -1.45
CA ARG A 57 -11.32 -2.47 -0.88
C ARG A 57 -11.06 -2.53 0.63
N PHE A 58 -10.26 -1.61 1.16
CA PHE A 58 -10.05 -1.49 2.60
C PHE A 58 -11.23 -0.85 3.35
N THR A 59 -12.20 -0.19 2.70
CA THR A 59 -13.40 0.32 3.40
C THR A 59 -14.23 -0.79 4.01
N ASN A 60 -14.27 -1.95 3.35
CA ASN A 60 -15.09 -3.10 3.76
C ASN A 60 -14.22 -4.22 4.37
N TYR A 61 -13.01 -3.89 4.84
CA TYR A 61 -12.03 -4.87 5.32
C TYR A 61 -12.58 -5.76 6.45
N SER A 62 -13.36 -5.17 7.35
CA SER A 62 -14.02 -5.86 8.46
C SER A 62 -15.04 -6.92 7.99
N ASP A 63 -15.64 -6.73 6.82
CA ASP A 63 -16.62 -7.66 6.25
C ASP A 63 -15.97 -8.78 5.43
N LEU A 64 -14.67 -8.65 5.12
CA LEU A 64 -13.93 -9.66 4.37
C LEU A 64 -13.66 -10.90 5.24
N THR A 65 -13.71 -12.07 4.60
CA THR A 65 -13.23 -13.32 5.18
C THR A 65 -11.71 -13.25 5.43
N PHE A 66 -11.22 -14.09 6.34
CA PHE A 66 -9.78 -14.20 6.64
C PHE A 66 -8.92 -14.36 5.37
N ALA A 67 -9.30 -15.28 4.47
CA ALA A 67 -8.57 -15.51 3.22
C ALA A 67 -8.58 -14.28 2.29
N GLN A 68 -9.69 -13.53 2.24
CA GLN A 68 -9.79 -12.31 1.46
C GLN A 68 -8.91 -11.19 2.04
N ARG A 69 -8.84 -11.06 3.37
CA ARG A 69 -7.93 -10.11 4.04
C ARG A 69 -6.47 -10.44 3.75
N GLN A 70 -6.09 -11.71 3.88
CA GLN A 70 -4.75 -12.19 3.52
C GLN A 70 -4.38 -11.83 2.08
N HIS A 71 -5.29 -12.10 1.14
CA HIS A 71 -5.09 -11.80 -0.26
C HIS A 71 -4.91 -10.29 -0.50
N LEU A 72 -5.80 -9.46 0.07
CA LEU A 72 -5.73 -8.01 -0.09
C LEU A 72 -4.43 -7.42 0.50
N VAL A 73 -3.99 -7.89 1.67
CA VAL A 73 -2.71 -7.48 2.27
C VAL A 73 -1.54 -7.91 1.39
N ALA A 74 -1.53 -9.14 0.87
CA ALA A 74 -0.47 -9.64 -0.01
C ALA A 74 -0.41 -8.87 -1.33
N GLU A 75 -1.56 -8.59 -1.94
CA GLU A 75 -1.70 -7.78 -3.15
C GLU A 75 -1.16 -6.36 -2.93
N THR A 76 -1.56 -5.72 -1.83
CA THR A 76 -1.08 -4.38 -1.46
C THR A 76 0.44 -4.35 -1.30
N ARG A 77 1.03 -5.35 -0.61
CA ARG A 77 2.50 -5.46 -0.47
C ARG A 77 3.20 -5.58 -1.82
N ARG A 78 2.65 -6.37 -2.76
CA ARG A 78 3.19 -6.52 -4.11
C ARG A 78 3.16 -5.20 -4.87
N LEU A 79 2.03 -4.49 -4.83
CA LEU A 79 1.89 -3.19 -5.50
C LEU A 79 2.91 -2.17 -4.96
N LEU A 80 3.04 -2.06 -3.63
CA LEU A 80 4.00 -1.14 -3.01
C LEU A 80 5.45 -1.46 -3.43
N HIS A 81 5.82 -2.74 -3.41
CA HIS A 81 7.15 -3.19 -3.79
C HIS A 81 7.45 -2.92 -5.28
N GLN A 82 6.51 -3.25 -6.17
CA GLN A 82 6.66 -2.98 -7.61
C GLN A 82 6.81 -1.49 -7.89
N THR A 83 5.96 -0.67 -7.26
CA THR A 83 5.99 0.79 -7.44
C THR A 83 7.31 1.39 -6.98
N LYS A 84 7.77 1.01 -5.78
CA LYS A 84 9.05 1.48 -5.25
C LYS A 84 10.22 1.10 -6.16
N ARG A 85 10.27 -0.16 -6.63
CA ARG A 85 11.33 -0.61 -7.54
C ARG A 85 11.32 0.12 -8.89
N SER A 86 10.14 0.44 -9.41
CA SER A 86 10.02 1.21 -10.65
C SER A 86 10.54 2.64 -10.49
N LEU A 87 10.25 3.29 -9.37
CA LEU A 87 10.77 4.63 -9.06
C LEU A 87 12.30 4.63 -8.92
N GLU A 88 12.84 3.68 -8.16
CA GLU A 88 14.30 3.52 -7.97
C GLU A 88 15.02 3.27 -9.32
N ALA A 89 14.44 2.44 -10.19
CA ALA A 89 15.00 2.17 -11.51
C ALA A 89 15.00 3.39 -12.44
N GLU A 90 13.96 4.22 -12.39
CA GLU A 90 13.87 5.44 -13.21
C GLU A 90 14.85 6.53 -12.71
N GLU A 91 15.03 6.64 -11.39
CA GLU A 91 16.01 7.53 -10.78
C GLU A 91 17.44 7.15 -11.17
N GLU A 92 17.80 5.86 -11.07
CA GLU A 92 19.10 5.35 -11.52
C GLU A 92 19.33 5.58 -13.02
N ARG A 93 18.29 5.44 -13.84
CA ARG A 93 18.37 5.66 -15.29
C ARG A 93 18.60 7.14 -15.61
N SER A 94 17.91 8.03 -14.91
CA SER A 94 18.06 9.49 -15.06
C SER A 94 19.47 9.97 -14.70
N LEU A 95 20.07 9.42 -13.64
CA LEU A 95 21.44 9.73 -13.21
C LEU A 95 22.51 9.27 -14.21
N LYS A 96 22.26 8.18 -14.95
CA LYS A 96 23.19 7.65 -15.96
C LYS A 96 23.16 8.41 -17.30
N ILE A 97 22.07 9.09 -17.61
CA ILE A 97 21.92 9.87 -18.86
C ILE A 97 22.63 11.23 -18.77
N GLN A 98 22.89 11.71 -17.55
CA GLN A 98 23.58 12.99 -17.30
C GLN A 98 25.10 12.88 -17.14
N LYS A 99 25.67 11.67 -17.28
CA LYS A 99 27.11 11.38 -17.20
C LYS A 99 27.65 10.92 -18.54
#